data_AF-A0A8H6HEG8-F1
#
_entry.id   AF-A0A8H6HEG8-F1
#
_cell.length_a   1.000
_cell.length_b   1.000
_cell.length_c   1.000
_cell.angle_alpha   90.00
_cell.angle_beta   90.00
_cell.angle_gamma   90.00
#
_symmetry.space_group_name_H-M   'P 1'
#
loop_
_entity.id
_entity.type
_entity.pdbx_description
1 polymer ?
#
loop_
_entity_poly.entity_id
_entity_poly.type
_entity_poly.pdbx_seq_one_letter_code
_entity_poly.pdbx_strand_id
1 'polypeptide(L)'
;SPNKKLSTEKETDTELDRPSASLQARREGKQSTSNTAGDEPNQESTAAKEYLLLECTFSDPDGPAKVSMASLIDSGATNCYMDTEFATMYRLPLQTLPTPVKLYNADGSENAAGDILTTCT
;
A
#
# COMPACT_ATOMS: atom_id res chain seq x y z
N SER A 1 -20.91 -18.20 -55.57
CA SER A 1 -20.64 -19.35 -54.69
C SER A 1 -19.15 -19.45 -54.39
N PRO A 2 -18.67 -19.93 -53.23
CA PRO A 2 -19.32 -20.09 -51.92
C PRO A 2 -18.50 -19.58 -50.71
N ASN A 3 -19.23 -19.37 -49.61
CA ASN A 3 -18.95 -19.52 -48.17
C ASN A 3 -17.55 -19.85 -47.58
N LYS A 4 -17.28 -19.11 -46.49
CA LYS A 4 -16.81 -19.52 -45.14
C LYS A 4 -15.34 -19.95 -44.98
N LYS A 5 -14.63 -19.26 -44.07
CA LYS A 5 -14.00 -19.90 -42.89
C LYS A 5 -13.61 -18.89 -41.80
N LEU A 6 -14.32 -19.06 -40.68
CA LEU A 6 -13.96 -18.72 -39.32
C LEU A 6 -12.67 -19.46 -38.92
N SER A 7 -11.73 -18.78 -38.27
CA SER A 7 -10.61 -19.37 -37.52
C SER A 7 -10.39 -18.51 -36.27
N THR A 8 -11.03 -18.83 -35.15
CA THR A 8 -10.53 -19.67 -34.04
C THR A 8 -9.42 -19.00 -33.24
N GLU A 9 -9.75 -18.82 -31.97
CA GLU A 9 -8.99 -18.29 -30.84
C GLU A 9 -7.62 -18.96 -30.68
N LYS A 10 -6.68 -18.19 -30.12
CA LYS A 10 -5.63 -18.76 -29.29
C LYS A 10 -5.38 -17.82 -28.12
N GLU A 11 -6.17 -18.03 -27.07
CA GLU A 11 -5.80 -17.65 -25.72
C GLU A 11 -4.44 -18.29 -25.40
N THR A 12 -3.48 -17.45 -25.04
CA THR A 12 -2.26 -17.89 -24.38
C THR A 12 -2.31 -17.33 -22.98
N ASP A 13 -2.89 -18.11 -22.07
CA ASP A 13 -2.69 -17.97 -20.63
C ASP A 13 -1.18 -18.02 -20.37
N THR A 14 -0.60 -16.85 -20.17
CA THR A 14 0.71 -16.75 -19.55
C THR A 14 0.44 -16.46 -18.09
N GLU A 15 0.33 -17.55 -17.34
CA GLU A 15 0.39 -17.60 -15.88
C GLU A 15 1.71 -16.93 -15.45
N LEU A 16 1.65 -15.62 -15.21
CA LEU A 16 2.74 -14.88 -14.61
C LEU A 16 2.78 -15.23 -13.13
N ASP A 17 3.59 -16.25 -12.87
CA ASP A 17 4.18 -16.65 -11.60
C ASP A 17 4.31 -15.45 -10.64
N ARG A 18 3.39 -15.37 -9.68
CA ARG A 18 3.36 -14.34 -8.65
C ARG A 18 4.38 -14.70 -7.59
N PRO A 19 5.44 -13.89 -7.34
CA PRO A 19 6.17 -14.04 -6.11
C PRO A 19 5.27 -13.55 -4.97
N SER A 20 4.67 -14.49 -4.25
CA SER A 20 4.11 -14.28 -2.91
C SER A 20 5.27 -13.99 -1.95
N ALA A 21 5.79 -12.77 -2.02
CA ALA A 21 6.71 -12.25 -1.03
C ALA A 21 5.87 -11.68 0.11
N SER A 22 5.48 -12.56 1.01
CA SER A 22 5.01 -12.18 2.34
C SER A 22 5.98 -11.17 2.92
N LEU A 23 5.51 -9.97 3.24
CA LEU A 23 6.20 -8.98 4.05
C LEU A 23 6.35 -9.55 5.48
N GLN A 24 7.23 -10.52 5.64
CA GLN A 24 7.70 -10.95 6.95
C GLN A 24 8.78 -9.95 7.37
N ALA A 25 8.43 -9.16 8.39
CA ALA A 25 9.32 -8.18 9.00
C ALA A 25 10.68 -8.82 9.35
N ARG A 26 11.75 -8.34 8.71
CA ARG A 26 13.12 -8.67 9.07
C ARG A 26 13.41 -8.13 10.48
N ARG A 27 13.49 -9.02 11.46
CA ARG A 27 14.11 -8.73 12.76
C ARG A 27 15.62 -8.94 12.63
N GLU A 28 16.37 -7.88 12.39
CA GLU A 28 17.81 -7.87 12.67
C GLU A 28 18.01 -7.38 14.11
N GLY A 29 18.29 -8.33 15.01
CA GLY A 29 18.77 -8.03 16.35
C GLY A 29 20.24 -7.63 16.31
N LYS A 30 20.56 -6.41 16.74
CA LYS A 30 21.89 -6.06 17.26
C LYS A 30 21.76 -5.76 18.75
N GLN A 31 22.20 -6.71 19.56
CA GLN A 31 22.47 -6.51 20.99
C GLN A 31 23.65 -5.54 21.14
N SER A 32 23.43 -4.44 21.86
CA SER A 32 24.50 -3.70 22.53
C SER A 32 24.07 -3.53 23.99
N THR A 33 24.77 -4.22 24.88
CA THR A 33 24.52 -4.24 26.33
C THR A 33 25.16 -3.03 26.99
N SER A 34 24.39 -2.27 27.76
CA SER A 34 24.91 -1.50 28.90
C SER A 34 23.91 -1.55 30.04
N ASN A 35 24.27 -2.27 31.09
CA ASN A 35 23.54 -2.37 32.34
C ASN A 35 23.68 -1.05 33.13
N THR A 36 22.56 -0.46 33.55
CA THR A 36 22.52 0.35 34.78
C THR A 36 21.16 0.15 35.43
N ALA A 37 21.20 -0.17 36.72
CA ALA A 37 20.07 -0.57 37.54
C ALA A 37 19.16 0.62 37.90
N GLY A 38 17.86 0.33 38.02
CA GLY A 38 16.88 1.19 38.70
C GLY A 38 15.83 1.79 37.77
N ASP A 39 14.84 0.98 37.40
CA ASP A 39 13.42 1.35 37.26
C ASP A 39 12.67 0.09 36.83
N GLU A 40 11.68 -0.34 37.61
CA GLU A 40 10.80 -1.46 37.25
C GLU A 40 10.15 -1.16 35.89
N PRO A 41 10.30 -2.02 34.87
CA PRO A 41 9.66 -1.79 33.58
C PRO A 41 8.15 -1.94 33.76
N ASN A 42 7.45 -0.81 33.69
CA ASN A 42 6.01 -0.79 33.44
C ASN A 42 5.79 -1.69 32.21
N GLN A 43 5.19 -2.87 32.43
CA GLN A 43 4.90 -3.81 31.35
C GLN A 43 3.87 -3.16 30.44
N GLU A 44 4.36 -2.45 29.42
CA GLU A 44 3.55 -1.94 28.34
C GLU A 44 2.85 -3.14 27.71
N SER A 45 1.54 -3.20 27.95
CA SER A 45 0.69 -4.25 27.43
C SER A 45 0.87 -4.31 25.93
N THR A 46 1.49 -5.38 25.44
CA THR A 46 1.62 -5.68 24.01
C THR A 46 0.28 -6.19 23.46
N ALA A 47 -0.81 -5.50 23.80
CA ALA A 47 -2.11 -5.76 23.20
C ALA A 47 -1.92 -5.66 21.69
N ALA A 48 -2.23 -6.75 20.98
CA ALA A 48 -2.15 -6.76 19.54
C ALA A 48 -3.00 -5.60 19.01
N LYS A 49 -2.40 -4.72 18.21
CA LYS A 49 -3.15 -3.66 17.54
C LYS A 49 -4.05 -4.35 16.52
N GLU A 50 -5.35 -4.35 16.79
CA GLU A 50 -6.34 -4.80 15.83
C GLU A 50 -6.58 -3.67 14.84
N TYR A 51 -6.46 -3.98 13.54
CA TYR A 51 -6.72 -3.05 12.45
C TYR A 51 -7.93 -3.55 11.68
N LEU A 52 -8.84 -2.62 11.34
CA LEU A 52 -9.93 -2.92 10.42
C LEU A 52 -9.40 -2.77 8.99
N LEU A 53 -9.03 -3.90 8.39
CA LEU A 53 -8.61 -3.98 6.99
C LEU A 53 -9.78 -4.44 6.12
N LEU A 54 -9.96 -3.76 4.99
CA LEU A 54 -10.93 -4.14 3.96
C LEU A 54 -10.19 -4.48 2.67
N GLU A 55 -10.44 -5.67 2.14
CA GLU A 55 -10.03 -6.03 0.78
C GLU A 55 -10.76 -5.12 -0.22
N CYS A 56 -10.00 -4.35 -0.98
CA CYS A 56 -10.52 -3.47 -2.01
C CYS A 56 -9.73 -3.67 -3.31
N THR A 57 -10.28 -3.15 -4.41
CA THR A 57 -9.61 -3.16 -5.70
C THR A 57 -9.58 -1.76 -6.24
N PHE A 58 -8.39 -1.22 -6.46
CA PHE A 58 -8.22 -0.01 -7.26
C PHE A 58 -8.49 -0.36 -8.73
N SER A 59 -9.33 0.42 -9.39
CA SER A 59 -9.62 0.30 -10.82
C SER A 59 -9.38 1.65 -11.48
N ASP A 60 -8.42 1.70 -12.40
CA ASP A 60 -8.25 2.85 -13.29
C ASP A 60 -9.40 2.85 -14.32
N PRO A 61 -10.22 3.91 -14.39
CA PRO A 61 -11.33 3.95 -15.33
C PRO A 61 -10.87 4.01 -16.79
N ASP A 62 -9.68 4.56 -17.05
CA ASP A 62 -9.12 4.77 -18.38
C ASP A 62 -8.06 3.71 -18.73
N GLY A 63 -7.62 2.93 -17.73
CA GLY A 63 -6.57 1.92 -17.86
C GLY A 63 -7.06 0.48 -17.64
N PRO A 64 -6.29 -0.53 -18.09
CA PRO A 64 -6.59 -1.93 -17.81
C PRO A 64 -6.20 -2.37 -16.39
N ALA A 65 -5.60 -1.48 -15.59
CA ALA A 65 -5.01 -1.82 -14.30
C ALA A 65 -6.08 -2.03 -13.22
N LYS A 66 -6.10 -3.25 -12.66
CA LYS A 66 -6.83 -3.58 -11.43
C LYS A 66 -5.84 -4.10 -10.41
N VAL A 67 -5.83 -3.49 -9.23
CA VAL A 67 -4.91 -3.87 -8.15
C VAL A 67 -5.72 -4.16 -6.91
N SER A 68 -5.70 -5.41 -6.47
CA SER A 68 -6.32 -5.83 -5.20
C SER A 68 -5.35 -5.57 -4.05
N MET A 69 -5.88 -5.03 -2.96
CA MET A 69 -5.11 -4.61 -1.79
C MET A 69 -5.97 -4.63 -0.52
N ALA A 70 -5.33 -4.84 0.62
CA ALA A 70 -5.94 -4.63 1.92
C ALA A 70 -5.75 -3.16 2.34
N SER A 71 -6.85 -2.42 2.48
CA SER A 71 -6.84 -1.02 2.89
C SER A 71 -7.25 -0.85 4.34
N LEU A 72 -6.63 0.09 5.04
CA LEU A 72 -7.02 0.48 6.39
C LEU A 72 -8.28 1.36 6.35
N ILE A 73 -9.31 0.99 7.11
CA ILE A 73 -10.46 1.86 7.35
C ILE A 73 -10.11 2.84 8.47
N ASP A 74 -9.80 4.08 8.08
CA ASP A 74 -9.40 5.14 8.99
C ASP A 74 -10.41 6.30 8.97
N SER A 75 -11.23 6.40 10.02
CA SER A 75 -12.17 7.52 10.18
C SER A 75 -11.49 8.85 10.51
N GLY A 76 -10.22 8.82 10.91
CA GLY A 76 -9.40 10.01 11.13
C GLY A 76 -8.77 10.57 9.86
N ALA A 77 -8.80 9.82 8.76
CA ALA A 77 -8.30 10.27 7.46
C ALA A 77 -9.32 11.16 6.76
N THR A 78 -8.88 12.32 6.25
CA THR A 78 -9.75 13.24 5.50
C THR A 78 -10.04 12.73 4.08
N ASN A 79 -9.16 11.90 3.53
CA ASN A 79 -9.29 11.33 2.19
C ASN A 79 -8.67 9.92 2.14
N CYS A 80 -8.68 9.28 0.97
CA CYS A 80 -7.93 8.05 0.73
C CYS A 80 -6.47 8.39 0.43
N TYR A 81 -5.55 7.76 1.14
CA TYR A 81 -4.11 7.91 0.94
C TYR A 81 -3.52 6.58 0.48
N MET A 82 -2.49 6.66 -0.37
CA MET A 82 -1.81 5.50 -0.92
C MET A 82 -0.31 5.75 -0.85
N ASP A 83 0.43 4.69 -0.52
CA ASP A 83 1.89 4.73 -0.56
C ASP A 83 2.40 4.95 -1.99
N THR A 84 3.39 5.83 -2.14
CA THR A 84 3.90 6.21 -3.47
C THR A 84 4.75 5.10 -4.10
N GLU A 85 5.47 4.31 -3.30
CA GLU A 85 6.24 3.17 -3.80
C GLU A 85 5.30 2.06 -4.30
N PHE A 86 4.21 1.79 -3.57
CA PHE A 86 3.14 0.90 -3.99
C PHE A 86 2.53 1.34 -5.32
N ALA A 87 2.12 2.60 -5.43
CA ALA A 87 1.54 3.12 -6.67
C ALA A 87 2.52 3.02 -7.86
N THR A 88 3.81 3.28 -7.62
CA THR A 88 4.86 3.15 -8.64
C THR A 88 5.08 1.69 -9.05
N MET A 89 5.11 0.77 -8.08
CA MET A 89 5.29 -0.67 -8.31
C MET A 89 4.20 -1.24 -9.23
N TYR A 90 2.96 -0.84 -9.01
CA TYR A 90 1.81 -1.26 -9.82
C TYR A 90 1.54 -0.39 -11.04
N ARG A 91 2.41 0.60 -11.31
CA ARG A 91 2.30 1.54 -12.45
C ARG A 91 0.94 2.24 -12.51
N LEU A 92 0.44 2.64 -11.34
CA LEU A 92 -0.78 3.43 -11.26
C LEU A 92 -0.56 4.83 -11.87
N PRO A 93 -1.59 5.45 -12.46
CA PRO A 93 -1.47 6.73 -13.16
C PRO A 93 -1.30 7.91 -12.18
N LEU A 94 -0.08 8.08 -11.67
CA LEU A 94 0.26 9.20 -10.80
C LEU A 94 0.38 10.51 -11.59
N GLN A 95 -0.34 11.53 -11.14
CA GLN A 95 -0.27 12.90 -11.66
C GLN A 95 0.26 13.83 -10.58
N THR A 96 1.24 14.67 -10.92
CA THR A 96 1.76 15.68 -10.00
C THR A 96 0.69 16.72 -9.68
N LEU A 97 0.52 17.02 -8.40
CA LEU A 97 -0.36 18.08 -7.95
C LEU A 97 0.25 19.45 -8.25
N PRO A 98 -0.54 20.44 -8.71
CA PRO A 98 -0.04 21.78 -8.95
C PRO A 98 0.45 22.48 -7.67
N THR A 99 -0.16 22.11 -6.53
CA THR A 99 0.24 22.56 -5.20
C THR A 99 0.32 21.35 -4.27
N PRO A 100 1.45 21.12 -3.58
CA PRO A 100 1.56 20.08 -2.56
C PRO A 100 0.46 20.19 -1.49
N VAL A 101 -0.05 19.05 -1.02
CA VAL A 101 -1.02 19.00 0.08
C VAL A 101 -0.27 18.73 1.38
N LYS A 102 -0.34 19.69 2.31
CA LYS A 102 0.20 19.53 3.66
C LYS A 102 -0.52 18.41 4.40
N LEU A 103 0.25 17.49 4.98
CA LEU A 103 -0.25 16.37 5.75
C LEU A 103 0.14 16.53 7.22
N TYR A 104 -0.85 16.41 8.10
CA TYR A 104 -0.67 16.44 9.54
C TYR A 104 -1.10 15.12 10.16
N ASN A 105 -0.38 14.67 11.18
CA ASN A 105 -0.74 13.50 11.96
C ASN A 105 -1.95 13.81 12.87
N ALA A 106 -2.51 12.77 13.49
CA ALA A 106 -3.66 12.91 14.38
C ALA A 106 -3.39 13.80 15.61
N ASP A 107 -2.13 13.93 16.03
CA ASP A 107 -1.70 14.82 17.11
C ASP A 107 -1.47 16.29 16.66
N GLY A 108 -1.68 16.57 15.37
CA GLY A 108 -1.50 17.89 14.76
C GLY A 108 -0.08 18.23 14.33
N SER A 109 0.89 17.34 14.56
CA SER A 109 2.26 17.52 14.05
C SER A 109 2.33 17.35 12.53
N GLU A 110 3.31 17.98 11.87
CA GLU A 110 3.57 17.74 10.44
C GLU A 110 4.00 16.28 10.21
N ASN A 111 3.55 15.70 9.11
CA ASN A 111 3.93 14.34 8.76
C ASN A 111 5.42 14.26 8.40
N ALA A 112 6.13 13.29 8.98
CA ALA A 112 7.58 13.15 8.79
C ALA A 112 7.98 12.75 7.36
N ALA A 113 7.07 12.16 6.58
CA ALA A 113 7.31 11.86 5.17
C ALA A 113 7.10 13.07 4.25
N GLY A 114 6.63 14.20 4.80
CA GLY A 114 6.41 15.45 4.09
C GLY A 114 5.02 15.58 3.47
N ASP A 115 4.92 16.48 2.49
CA ASP A 115 3.68 16.81 1.80
C ASP A 115 3.34 15.78 0.71
N ILE A 116 2.05 15.68 0.38
CA ILE A 116 1.59 14.86 -0.75
C ILE A 116 1.81 15.62 -2.04
N LEU A 117 2.54 15.00 -2.98
CA LEU A 117 2.96 15.62 -4.24
C LEU A 117 2.21 15.11 -5.47
N THR A 118 1.55 13.96 -5.37
CA THR A 118 0.89 13.29 -6.50
C THR A 118 -0.49 12.78 -6.13
N THR A 119 -1.37 12.68 -7.12
CA THR A 119 -2.69 12.06 -7.01
C THR A 119 -2.82 10.92 -8.02
N CYS A 120 -3.75 10.00 -7.75
CA CYS A 120 -4.17 8.95 -8.67
C CYS A 120 -5.69 9.07 -8.83
N THR A 121 -6.18 9.17 -10.06
CA THR A 121 -7.62 9.35 -10.37
C THR A 121 -8.07 8.36 -11.41
#